data_AF-A0A960TK52-F1
#
_entry.id   AF-A0A960TK52-F1
#
_cell.length_a   1.000
_cell.length_b   1.000
_cell.length_c   1.000
_cell.angle_alpha   90.00
_cell.angle_beta   90.00
_cell.angle_gamma   90.00
#
_symmetry.space_group_name_H-M   'P 1'
#
loop_
_entity.id
_entity.type
_entity.pdbx_description
1 polymer ?
#
loop_
_entity_poly.entity_id
_entity_poly.type
_entity_poly.pdbx_seq_one_letter_code
_entity_poly.pdbx_strand_id
1 'polypeptide(L)'
;MDQFFTGTEFAERIRCKSREKDELLDLVQKILAYSFRVSRSGVMSLSEEIETCPEPFLKLGIQLILDKLESSTIRMILFRHIIVGNYHGKEFLQKMIILEGVLGFLECENPRVLLEVLLSLMGEDYILEKKNPNFGDEFLETLLNLKNYLDELKSAPDLDWEKVVVAPKEFKHVLRCDRNGILRICREIDNMFLVKAIKNLEPGFKKIFYLSLPERAARMLYEDEKKYTVSPEEELESRGRILFLLNKLIQSGEVEFEGSEYGLFL
;
A
#
# COMPACT_ATOMS: atom_id res chain seq x y z
N MET A 1 -8.67 24.90 16.32
CA MET A 1 -7.58 25.87 16.06
C MET A 1 -6.86 26.08 17.37
N ASP A 2 -5.83 25.27 17.60
CA ASP A 2 -5.04 25.26 18.84
C ASP A 2 -4.17 26.54 18.96
N GLN A 3 -3.85 26.92 20.20
CA GLN A 3 -3.24 28.19 20.67
C GLN A 3 -1.89 28.61 20.05
N PHE A 4 -1.40 27.95 19.02
CA PHE A 4 0.01 28.05 18.63
C PHE A 4 0.31 28.74 17.30
N PHE A 5 -0.67 28.84 16.40
CA PHE A 5 -0.56 29.68 15.21
C PHE A 5 -1.64 30.75 15.25
N THR A 6 -1.28 31.97 14.84
CA THR A 6 -2.31 32.89 14.36
C THR A 6 -2.88 32.36 13.05
N GLY A 7 -4.19 32.57 12.80
CA GLY A 7 -4.82 32.11 11.55
C GLY A 7 -4.10 32.64 10.30
N THR A 8 -3.51 33.83 10.39
CA THR A 8 -2.69 34.44 9.34
C THR A 8 -1.38 33.70 9.10
N GLU A 9 -0.63 33.38 10.16
CA GLU A 9 0.65 32.68 10.05
C GLU A 9 0.48 31.28 9.45
N PHE A 10 -0.57 30.56 9.86
CA PHE A 10 -0.89 29.26 9.29
C PHE A 10 -1.19 29.36 7.79
N ALA A 11 -2.04 30.32 7.40
CA ALA A 11 -2.43 30.54 6.02
C ALA A 11 -1.28 31.01 5.12
N GLU A 12 -0.24 31.62 5.68
CA GLU A 12 0.98 31.99 4.94
C GLU A 12 1.90 30.77 4.75
N ARG A 13 2.14 30.02 5.83
CA ARG A 13 3.06 28.86 5.82
C ARG A 13 2.57 27.72 4.94
N ILE A 14 1.25 27.47 4.86
CA ILE A 14 0.70 26.32 4.14
C ILE A 14 0.58 26.49 2.62
N ARG A 15 0.76 27.71 2.10
CA ARG A 15 0.58 27.99 0.66
C ARG A 15 1.63 27.27 -0.18
N CYS A 16 1.15 26.45 -1.10
CA CYS A 16 1.94 25.74 -2.09
C CYS A 16 1.18 25.61 -3.41
N LYS A 17 1.89 25.27 -4.49
CA LYS A 17 1.33 25.12 -5.84
C LYS A 17 0.52 23.82 -5.96
N SER A 18 -0.47 23.77 -6.86
CA SER A 18 -1.28 22.55 -7.08
C SER A 18 -0.42 21.31 -7.42
N ARG A 19 0.67 21.47 -8.19
CA ARG A 19 1.62 20.37 -8.47
C ARG A 19 2.29 19.80 -7.21
N GLU A 20 2.56 20.64 -6.22
CA GLU A 20 3.16 20.18 -4.96
C GLU A 20 2.15 19.41 -4.12
N LYS A 21 0.86 19.78 -4.20
CA LYS A 21 -0.25 19.05 -3.57
C LYS A 21 -0.48 17.69 -4.22
N ASP A 22 -0.33 17.59 -5.55
CA ASP A 22 -0.40 16.32 -6.27
C ASP A 22 0.62 15.31 -5.74
N GLU A 23 1.84 15.77 -5.48
CA GLU A 23 2.92 14.94 -4.92
C GLU A 23 2.62 14.46 -3.48
N LEU A 24 1.69 15.11 -2.76
CA LEU A 24 1.27 14.74 -1.41
C LEU A 24 0.02 13.85 -1.38
N LEU A 25 -0.65 13.62 -2.52
CA LEU A 25 -1.81 12.71 -2.58
C LEU A 25 -1.45 11.27 -2.21
N ASP A 26 -0.27 10.81 -2.60
CA ASP A 26 0.24 9.49 -2.21
C ASP A 26 0.40 9.36 -0.69
N LEU A 27 0.82 10.44 -0.03
CA LEU A 27 0.92 10.49 1.43
C LEU A 27 -0.47 10.48 2.09
N VAL A 28 -1.43 11.22 1.55
CA VAL A 28 -2.83 11.19 2.03
C VAL A 28 -3.40 9.77 1.92
N GLN A 29 -3.27 9.13 0.76
CA GLN A 29 -3.70 7.74 0.56
C GLN A 29 -3.03 6.78 1.55
N LYS A 30 -1.72 6.96 1.80
CA LYS A 30 -0.97 6.15 2.76
C LYS A 30 -1.50 6.31 4.19
N ILE A 31 -1.75 7.55 4.62
CA ILE A 31 -2.31 7.84 5.95
C ILE A 31 -3.71 7.25 6.07
N LEU A 32 -4.53 7.33 5.03
CA LEU A 32 -5.87 6.73 5.06
C LEU A 32 -5.83 5.22 5.12
N ALA A 33 -4.91 4.57 4.40
CA ALA A 33 -4.71 3.12 4.52
C ALA A 33 -4.32 2.73 5.96
N TYR A 34 -3.47 3.52 6.61
CA TYR A 34 -3.11 3.31 8.02
C TYR A 34 -4.32 3.48 8.95
N SER A 35 -5.08 4.57 8.80
CA SER A 35 -6.32 4.81 9.57
C SER A 35 -7.35 3.70 9.35
N PHE A 36 -7.53 3.23 8.11
CA PHE A 36 -8.43 2.13 7.78
C PHE A 36 -8.02 0.84 8.51
N ARG A 37 -6.72 0.50 8.52
CA ARG A 37 -6.23 -0.66 9.27
C ARG A 37 -6.41 -0.50 10.78
N VAL A 38 -6.06 0.65 11.33
CA VAL A 38 -6.23 0.94 12.76
C VAL A 38 -7.70 0.81 13.19
N SER A 39 -8.64 1.35 12.41
CA SER A 39 -10.08 1.25 12.70
C SER A 39 -10.61 -0.19 12.74
N ARG A 40 -9.91 -1.14 12.10
CA ARG A 40 -10.35 -2.54 11.98
C ARG A 40 -9.59 -3.50 12.88
N SER A 41 -8.30 -3.28 13.03
CA SER A 41 -7.36 -4.20 13.67
C SER A 41 -6.67 -3.59 14.89
N GLY A 42 -6.99 -2.33 15.21
CA GLY A 42 -6.37 -1.57 16.28
C GLY A 42 -4.98 -1.04 15.91
N VAL A 43 -4.47 -0.20 16.79
CA VAL A 43 -3.22 0.55 16.63
C VAL A 43 -1.98 -0.35 16.43
N MET A 44 -1.95 -1.52 17.06
CA MET A 44 -0.83 -2.46 16.98
C MET A 44 -0.56 -2.97 15.55
N SER A 45 -1.56 -2.88 14.66
CA SER A 45 -1.41 -3.18 13.24
C SER A 45 -0.38 -2.31 12.53
N LEU A 46 0.01 -1.17 13.10
CA LEU A 46 1.02 -0.28 12.54
C LEU A 46 2.48 -0.69 12.87
N SER A 47 2.69 -1.72 13.70
CA SER A 47 4.03 -2.15 14.11
C SER A 47 4.91 -2.57 12.92
N GLU A 48 4.37 -3.35 11.99
CA GLU A 48 5.07 -3.83 10.79
C GLU A 48 5.48 -2.70 9.83
N GLU A 49 4.81 -1.55 9.90
CA GLU A 49 5.04 -0.41 9.01
C GLU A 49 6.25 0.44 9.39
N ILE A 50 6.65 0.42 10.66
CA ILE A 50 7.75 1.25 11.17
C ILE A 50 9.07 0.90 10.46
N GLU A 51 9.28 -0.36 10.13
CA GLU A 51 10.51 -0.83 9.48
C GLU A 51 10.65 -0.31 8.06
N THR A 52 9.52 -0.18 7.34
CA THR A 52 9.49 0.17 5.92
C THR A 52 9.07 1.61 5.65
N CYS A 53 8.70 2.38 6.68
CA CYS A 53 8.26 3.75 6.53
C CYS A 53 9.43 4.69 6.15
N PRO A 54 9.42 5.28 4.94
CA PRO A 54 10.52 6.12 4.47
C PRO A 54 10.47 7.55 5.05
N GLU A 55 9.32 8.01 5.56
CA GLU A 55 9.16 9.37 6.07
C GLU A 55 9.43 9.37 7.59
N PRO A 56 10.53 10.01 8.05
CA PRO A 56 10.97 9.90 9.45
C PRO A 56 10.01 10.53 10.47
N PHE A 57 9.27 11.57 10.08
CA PHE A 57 8.35 12.29 10.96
C PHE A 57 7.05 11.50 11.18
N LEU A 58 6.53 10.83 10.15
CA LEU A 58 5.44 9.87 10.26
C LEU A 58 5.87 8.66 11.09
N LYS A 59 7.08 8.14 10.85
CA LYS A 59 7.65 7.05 11.66
C LYS A 59 7.70 7.42 13.15
N LEU A 60 8.16 8.64 13.46
CA LEU A 60 8.14 9.17 14.83
C LEU A 60 6.72 9.19 15.39
N GLY A 61 5.74 9.72 14.65
CA GLY A 61 4.35 9.76 15.09
C GLY A 61 3.78 8.36 15.42
N ILE A 62 4.05 7.37 14.56
CA ILE A 62 3.62 5.99 14.78
C ILE A 62 4.35 5.38 15.99
N GLN A 63 5.64 5.65 16.18
CA GLN A 63 6.39 5.19 17.35
C GLN A 63 5.79 5.72 18.66
N LEU A 64 5.48 7.02 18.72
CA LEU A 64 4.88 7.64 19.91
C LEU A 64 3.50 7.01 20.24
N ILE A 65 2.75 6.63 19.21
CA ILE A 65 1.51 5.88 19.36
C ILE A 65 1.77 4.48 19.97
N LEU A 66 2.74 3.73 19.45
CA LEU A 66 3.08 2.39 19.95
C LEU A 66 3.65 2.43 21.36
N ASP A 67 4.34 3.50 21.72
CA ASP A 67 4.80 3.81 23.09
C ASP A 67 3.64 4.18 24.03
N LYS A 68 2.39 4.17 23.52
CA LYS A 68 1.14 4.39 24.26
C LYS A 68 1.07 5.77 24.90
N LEU A 69 1.63 6.79 24.26
CA LEU A 69 1.47 8.17 24.70
C LEU A 69 0.04 8.67 24.40
N GLU A 70 -0.43 9.60 25.23
CA GLU A 70 -1.73 10.24 25.02
C GLU A 70 -1.71 11.17 23.80
N SER A 71 -2.84 11.29 23.10
CA SER A 71 -2.96 12.12 21.90
C SER A 71 -2.53 13.58 22.11
N SER A 72 -2.87 14.16 23.27
CA SER A 72 -2.46 15.52 23.67
C SER A 72 -0.93 15.68 23.71
N THR A 73 -0.23 14.66 24.24
CA THR A 73 1.23 14.64 24.33
C THR A 73 1.86 14.44 22.96
N ILE A 74 1.31 13.53 22.15
CA ILE A 74 1.76 13.29 20.77
C ILE A 74 1.61 14.56 19.94
N ARG A 75 0.45 15.21 20.01
CA ARG A 75 0.19 16.50 19.38
C ARG A 75 1.24 17.53 19.77
N MET A 76 1.48 17.70 21.07
CA MET A 76 2.47 18.65 21.58
C MET A 76 3.88 18.36 21.02
N ILE A 77 4.32 17.11 21.02
CA ILE A 77 5.66 16.72 20.52
C ILE A 77 5.77 17.03 19.04
N LEU A 78 4.87 16.47 18.22
CA LEU A 78 4.91 16.62 16.77
C LEU A 78 4.76 18.08 16.35
N PHE A 79 3.87 18.82 16.99
CA PHE A 79 3.65 20.22 16.70
C PHE A 79 4.88 21.08 17.03
N ARG A 80 5.58 20.82 18.15
CA ARG A 80 6.85 21.50 18.47
C ARG A 80 7.91 21.29 17.40
N HIS A 81 8.03 20.08 16.86
CA HIS A 81 8.92 19.80 15.74
C HIS A 81 8.59 20.64 14.50
N ILE A 82 7.30 20.85 14.21
CA ILE A 82 6.85 21.67 13.07
C ILE A 82 7.20 23.15 13.29
N ILE A 83 6.91 23.68 14.48
CA ILE A 83 7.16 25.09 14.81
C ILE A 83 8.64 25.40 14.78
N VAL A 84 9.46 24.62 15.50
CA VAL A 84 10.91 24.84 15.60
C VAL A 84 11.60 24.65 14.26
N GLY A 85 11.09 23.72 13.42
CA GLY A 85 11.62 23.50 12.07
C GLY A 85 11.32 24.64 11.09
N ASN A 86 10.40 25.55 11.41
CA ASN A 86 10.05 26.72 10.60
C ASN A 86 9.72 26.38 9.13
N TYR A 87 9.02 25.27 8.90
CA TYR A 87 8.68 24.80 7.56
C TYR A 87 7.67 25.72 6.86
N HIS A 88 7.74 25.75 5.53
CA HIS A 88 6.83 26.50 4.65
C HIS A 88 6.46 25.68 3.41
N GLY A 89 5.39 26.09 2.73
CA GLY A 89 4.90 25.51 1.49
C GLY A 89 4.62 24.02 1.60
N LYS A 90 5.10 23.26 0.61
CA LYS A 90 4.89 21.80 0.53
C LYS A 90 5.33 21.07 1.79
N GLU A 91 6.47 21.43 2.37
CA GLU A 91 7.00 20.75 3.55
C GLU A 91 6.10 21.00 4.77
N PHE A 92 5.64 22.23 4.97
CA PHE A 92 4.71 22.54 6.04
C PHE A 92 3.40 21.77 5.89
N LEU A 93 2.81 21.78 4.68
CA LEU A 93 1.61 21.02 4.38
C LEU A 93 1.82 19.52 4.61
N GLN A 94 2.94 18.95 4.16
CA GLN A 94 3.30 17.55 4.40
C GLN A 94 3.32 17.21 5.90
N LYS A 95 3.92 18.06 6.73
CA LYS A 95 3.97 17.83 8.18
C LYS A 95 2.60 17.98 8.84
N MET A 96 1.76 18.90 8.36
CA MET A 96 0.38 19.03 8.85
C MET A 96 -0.46 17.80 8.50
N ILE A 97 -0.36 17.27 7.28
CA ILE A 97 -1.03 16.03 6.87
C ILE A 97 -0.58 14.88 7.77
N ILE A 98 0.72 14.75 8.05
CA ILE A 98 1.24 13.70 8.94
C ILE A 98 0.71 13.88 10.37
N LEU A 99 0.74 15.10 10.91
CA LEU A 99 0.23 15.41 12.24
C LEU A 99 -1.24 15.00 12.38
N GLU A 100 -2.10 15.50 11.49
CA GLU A 100 -3.53 15.17 11.50
C GLU A 100 -3.76 13.67 11.26
N GLY A 101 -2.95 13.04 10.41
CA GLY A 101 -2.96 11.59 10.19
C GLY A 101 -2.70 10.80 11.46
N VAL A 102 -1.61 11.11 12.15
CA VAL A 102 -1.19 10.43 13.39
C VAL A 102 -2.23 10.62 14.48
N LEU A 103 -2.75 11.84 14.67
CA LEU A 103 -3.83 12.09 15.64
C LEU A 103 -5.11 11.35 15.24
N GLY A 104 -5.43 11.32 13.95
CA GLY A 104 -6.56 10.58 13.40
C GLY A 104 -6.47 9.07 13.63
N PHE A 105 -5.27 8.48 13.72
CA PHE A 105 -5.14 7.06 14.08
C PHE A 105 -5.61 6.78 15.52
N LEU A 106 -5.55 7.75 16.42
CA LEU A 106 -5.97 7.62 17.81
C LEU A 106 -7.43 8.06 18.02
N GLU A 107 -7.83 9.13 17.33
CA GLU A 107 -9.08 9.85 17.61
C GLU A 107 -10.19 9.54 16.62
N CYS A 108 -9.88 9.11 15.39
CA CYS A 108 -10.90 8.86 14.36
C CYS A 108 -11.29 7.38 14.28
N GLU A 109 -12.53 7.08 14.66
CA GLU A 109 -13.13 5.77 14.40
C GLU A 109 -13.52 5.57 12.93
N ASN A 110 -13.75 6.67 12.19
CA ASN A 110 -14.17 6.64 10.79
C ASN A 110 -13.12 7.27 9.87
N PRO A 111 -12.44 6.47 9.02
CA PRO A 111 -11.44 6.96 8.06
C PRO A 111 -11.96 8.04 7.10
N ARG A 112 -13.28 8.11 6.84
CA ARG A 112 -13.87 9.19 6.03
C ARG A 112 -13.70 10.55 6.70
N VAL A 113 -13.85 10.63 8.01
CA VAL A 113 -13.69 11.90 8.73
C VAL A 113 -12.25 12.37 8.65
N LEU A 114 -11.29 11.46 8.79
CA LEU A 114 -9.88 11.80 8.62
C LEU A 114 -9.59 12.28 7.20
N LEU A 115 -10.16 11.62 6.17
CA LEU A 115 -10.01 12.09 4.80
C LEU A 115 -10.47 13.55 4.65
N GLU A 116 -11.65 13.91 5.16
CA GLU A 116 -12.15 15.29 5.08
C GLU A 116 -11.19 16.29 5.73
N VAL A 117 -10.62 15.92 6.89
CA VAL A 117 -9.58 16.74 7.54
C VAL A 117 -8.36 16.89 6.64
N LEU A 118 -7.82 15.80 6.09
CA LEU A 118 -6.63 15.83 5.24
C LEU A 118 -6.87 16.60 3.94
N LEU A 119 -8.04 16.47 3.32
CA LEU A 119 -8.41 17.22 2.12
C LEU A 119 -8.60 18.70 2.44
N SER A 120 -9.16 19.06 3.60
CA SER A 120 -9.33 20.46 3.99
C SER A 120 -7.99 21.22 4.04
N LEU A 121 -6.88 20.54 4.36
CA LEU A 121 -5.53 21.12 4.32
C LEU A 121 -5.05 21.46 2.90
N MET A 122 -5.58 20.77 1.89
CA MET A 122 -5.25 21.01 0.48
C MET A 122 -6.01 22.20 -0.11
N GLY A 123 -7.09 22.65 0.54
CA GLY A 123 -7.92 23.78 0.12
C GLY A 123 -8.97 23.43 -0.94
N GLU A 124 -10.11 24.13 -0.88
CA GLU A 124 -11.30 23.86 -1.70
C GLU A 124 -11.02 23.94 -3.21
N ASP A 125 -10.32 24.97 -3.68
CA ASP A 125 -10.00 25.16 -5.11
C ASP A 125 -9.30 23.93 -5.71
N TYR A 126 -8.37 23.33 -4.95
CA TYR A 126 -7.63 22.16 -5.40
C TYR A 126 -8.52 20.91 -5.47
N ILE A 127 -9.40 20.73 -4.48
CA ILE A 127 -10.36 19.61 -4.46
C ILE A 127 -11.32 19.72 -5.64
N LEU A 128 -11.84 20.93 -5.90
CA LEU A 128 -12.76 21.20 -7.00
C LEU A 128 -12.09 21.02 -8.37
N GLU A 129 -10.84 21.47 -8.53
CA GLU A 129 -10.06 21.32 -9.76
C GLU A 129 -9.85 19.84 -10.12
N LYS A 130 -9.61 18.97 -9.13
CA LYS A 130 -9.33 17.55 -9.36
C LYS A 130 -10.56 16.68 -9.67
N LYS A 131 -11.76 17.25 -9.71
CA LYS A 131 -12.98 16.69 -10.33
C LYS A 131 -13.18 15.17 -10.17
N ASN A 132 -12.96 14.65 -8.97
CA ASN A 132 -13.54 13.37 -8.60
C ASN A 132 -14.36 13.59 -7.32
N PRO A 133 -15.68 13.88 -7.43
CA PRO A 133 -16.54 14.13 -6.28
C PRO A 133 -16.56 12.95 -5.29
N ASN A 134 -16.03 11.78 -5.70
CA ASN A 134 -15.99 10.56 -4.91
C ASN A 134 -14.57 10.05 -4.64
N PHE A 135 -13.51 10.86 -4.83
CA PHE A 135 -12.11 10.42 -4.66
C PHE A 135 -11.89 9.62 -3.35
N GLY A 136 -12.48 10.12 -2.27
CA GLY A 136 -12.45 9.49 -0.96
C GLY A 136 -13.17 8.16 -0.87
N ASP A 137 -14.40 8.15 -1.35
CA ASP A 137 -15.28 6.98 -1.25
C ASP A 137 -14.78 5.83 -2.12
N GLU A 138 -14.35 6.11 -3.35
CA GLU A 138 -13.78 5.10 -4.25
C GLU A 138 -12.51 4.47 -3.66
N PHE A 139 -11.65 5.29 -3.04
CA PHE A 139 -10.43 4.79 -2.41
C PHE A 139 -10.73 3.91 -1.19
N LEU A 140 -11.61 4.35 -0.28
CA LEU A 140 -11.98 3.58 0.91
C LEU A 140 -12.75 2.31 0.57
N GLU A 141 -13.62 2.36 -0.45
CA GLU A 141 -14.30 1.19 -0.98
C GLU A 141 -13.30 0.19 -1.56
N THR A 142 -12.30 0.68 -2.31
CA THR A 142 -11.23 -0.16 -2.84
C THR A 142 -10.42 -0.84 -1.75
N LEU A 143 -10.07 -0.13 -0.67
CA LEU A 143 -9.38 -0.74 0.49
C LEU A 143 -10.23 -1.83 1.16
N LEU A 144 -11.52 -1.59 1.33
CA LEU A 144 -12.44 -2.57 1.90
C LEU A 144 -12.57 -3.82 1.01
N ASN A 145 -12.74 -3.61 -0.29
CA ASN A 145 -12.89 -4.67 -1.29
C ASN A 145 -11.61 -5.51 -1.41
N LEU A 146 -10.44 -4.87 -1.42
CA LEU A 146 -9.15 -5.55 -1.37
C LEU A 146 -9.03 -6.39 -0.10
N LYS A 147 -9.35 -5.82 1.07
CA LYS A 147 -9.26 -6.56 2.34
C LYS A 147 -10.11 -7.83 2.32
N ASN A 148 -11.39 -7.70 1.95
CA ASN A 148 -12.30 -8.84 1.86
C ASN A 148 -11.76 -9.91 0.91
N TYR A 149 -11.23 -9.47 -0.24
CA TYR A 149 -10.61 -10.37 -1.20
C TYR A 149 -9.36 -11.08 -0.64
N LEU A 150 -8.49 -10.38 0.09
CA LEU A 150 -7.33 -10.99 0.74
C LEU A 150 -7.75 -12.00 1.82
N ASP A 151 -8.82 -11.74 2.56
CA ASP A 151 -9.34 -12.64 3.58
C ASP A 151 -9.97 -13.91 2.93
N GLU A 152 -10.65 -13.77 1.79
CA GLU A 152 -11.09 -14.89 0.95
C GLU A 152 -9.89 -15.73 0.48
N LEU A 153 -8.84 -15.09 -0.04
CA LEU A 153 -7.61 -15.78 -0.48
C LEU A 153 -6.92 -16.51 0.68
N LYS A 154 -6.84 -15.90 1.87
CA LYS A 154 -6.24 -16.54 3.05
C LYS A 154 -7.01 -17.79 3.49
N SER A 155 -8.33 -17.75 3.35
CA SER A 155 -9.24 -18.84 3.71
C SER A 155 -9.30 -19.96 2.67
N ALA A 156 -8.79 -19.71 1.45
CA ALA A 156 -8.68 -20.74 0.42
C ALA A 156 -7.79 -21.89 0.93
N PRO A 157 -8.17 -23.15 0.65
CA PRO A 157 -7.36 -24.30 1.04
C PRO A 157 -5.96 -24.17 0.46
N ASP A 158 -4.98 -24.57 1.25
CA ASP A 158 -3.62 -24.65 0.75
C ASP A 158 -3.56 -25.65 -0.42
N LEU A 159 -2.70 -25.35 -1.38
CA LEU A 159 -2.62 -26.07 -2.63
C LEU A 159 -2.18 -27.52 -2.40
N ASP A 160 -3.04 -28.47 -2.79
CA ASP A 160 -2.67 -29.88 -2.91
C ASP A 160 -1.87 -30.08 -4.20
N TRP A 161 -0.56 -29.96 -4.08
CA TRP A 161 0.42 -29.90 -5.17
C TRP A 161 0.44 -31.16 -6.06
N GLU A 162 -0.03 -32.30 -5.56
CA GLU A 162 -0.20 -33.54 -6.34
C GLU A 162 -1.44 -33.51 -7.23
N LYS A 163 -2.47 -32.76 -6.81
CA LYS A 163 -3.77 -32.69 -7.50
C LYS A 163 -3.93 -31.48 -8.40
N VAL A 164 -2.96 -30.56 -8.43
CA VAL A 164 -2.95 -29.45 -9.37
C VAL A 164 -2.70 -29.97 -10.80
N VAL A 165 -3.79 -30.16 -11.54
CA VAL A 165 -3.81 -30.58 -12.95
C VAL A 165 -3.83 -29.36 -13.90
N VAL A 166 -4.23 -28.17 -13.43
CA VAL A 166 -4.68 -27.05 -14.32
C VAL A 166 -3.71 -25.86 -14.37
N ALA A 167 -2.74 -25.73 -13.47
CA ALA A 167 -1.63 -24.80 -13.72
C ALA A 167 -0.80 -25.35 -14.90
N PRO A 168 -0.40 -24.52 -15.89
CA PRO A 168 0.60 -24.95 -16.86
C PRO A 168 1.75 -25.60 -16.09
N LYS A 169 2.20 -26.80 -16.48
CA LYS A 169 3.20 -27.58 -15.73
C LYS A 169 4.42 -26.74 -15.37
N GLU A 170 4.71 -25.74 -16.18
CA GLU A 170 5.80 -24.78 -16.05
C GLU A 170 5.60 -23.82 -14.85
N PHE A 171 4.37 -23.39 -14.55
CA PHE A 171 4.09 -22.45 -13.45
C PHE A 171 4.29 -23.04 -12.05
N LYS A 172 4.37 -24.37 -11.94
CA LYS A 172 4.67 -25.07 -10.69
C LYS A 172 5.99 -24.61 -10.06
N HIS A 173 6.97 -24.19 -10.87
CA HIS A 173 8.27 -23.72 -10.38
C HIS A 173 8.19 -22.33 -9.72
N VAL A 174 7.40 -21.40 -10.27
CA VAL A 174 7.19 -20.06 -9.68
C VAL A 174 6.59 -20.15 -8.27
N LEU A 175 5.80 -21.19 -8.04
CA LEU A 175 5.00 -21.40 -6.83
C LEU A 175 5.75 -22.14 -5.71
N ARG A 176 6.99 -22.56 -5.96
CA ARG A 176 7.94 -23.11 -4.97
C ARG A 176 8.98 -22.10 -4.50
N CYS A 177 8.94 -20.87 -5.04
CA CYS A 177 9.76 -19.79 -4.55
C CYS A 177 9.30 -19.37 -3.16
N ASP A 178 10.25 -19.05 -2.29
CA ASP A 178 9.95 -18.39 -1.03
C ASP A 178 9.37 -16.98 -1.30
N ARG A 179 8.88 -16.33 -0.24
CA ARG A 179 8.31 -14.97 -0.34
C ARG A 179 9.27 -13.99 -1.00
N ASN A 180 10.58 -14.11 -0.75
CA ASN A 180 11.59 -13.22 -1.32
C ASN A 180 11.76 -13.44 -2.83
N GLY A 181 11.76 -14.68 -3.28
CA GLY A 181 11.81 -15.02 -4.70
C GLY A 181 10.60 -14.48 -5.45
N ILE A 182 9.39 -14.63 -4.90
CA ILE A 182 8.17 -14.07 -5.48
C ILE A 182 8.25 -12.54 -5.53
N LEU A 183 8.71 -11.90 -4.45
CA LEU A 183 8.92 -10.44 -4.42
C LEU A 183 9.96 -9.97 -5.45
N ARG A 184 11.05 -10.72 -5.64
CA ARG A 184 12.09 -10.41 -6.61
C ARG A 184 11.54 -10.45 -8.04
N ILE A 185 10.74 -11.46 -8.36
CA ILE A 185 10.04 -11.64 -9.64
C ILE A 185 9.07 -10.48 -9.86
N CYS A 186 8.20 -10.20 -8.88
CA CYS A 186 7.22 -9.11 -8.98
C CYS A 186 7.86 -7.72 -9.12
N ARG A 187 9.11 -7.53 -8.71
CA ARG A 187 9.84 -6.26 -8.87
C ARG A 187 10.35 -6.02 -10.30
N GLU A 188 10.53 -7.07 -11.11
CA GLU A 188 10.98 -6.93 -12.51
C GLU A 188 9.84 -7.01 -13.53
N ILE A 189 8.63 -7.37 -13.10
CA ILE A 189 7.47 -7.53 -13.96
C ILE A 189 6.54 -6.34 -13.79
N ASP A 190 6.14 -5.72 -14.91
CA ASP A 190 5.14 -4.66 -14.87
C ASP A 190 3.79 -5.19 -14.35
N ASN A 191 3.06 -4.34 -13.60
CA ASN A 191 1.79 -4.71 -12.98
C ASN A 191 0.81 -5.38 -13.97
N MET A 192 0.74 -4.87 -15.21
CA MET A 192 -0.14 -5.39 -16.24
C MET A 192 0.22 -6.80 -16.70
N PHE A 193 1.52 -7.14 -16.77
CA PHE A 193 1.95 -8.52 -17.06
C PHE A 193 1.58 -9.46 -15.91
N LEU A 194 1.71 -8.99 -14.66
CA LEU A 194 1.30 -9.78 -13.50
C LEU A 194 -0.21 -10.03 -13.49
N VAL A 195 -1.03 -9.00 -13.75
CA VAL A 195 -2.49 -9.13 -13.90
C VAL A 195 -2.85 -10.19 -14.92
N LYS A 196 -2.28 -10.10 -16.13
CA LYS A 196 -2.53 -11.04 -17.22
C LYS A 196 -2.14 -12.47 -16.85
N ALA A 197 -1.02 -12.65 -16.15
CA ALA A 197 -0.56 -13.97 -15.74
C ALA A 197 -1.45 -14.63 -14.68
N ILE A 198 -1.95 -13.84 -13.70
CA ILE A 198 -2.67 -14.39 -12.54
C ILE A 198 -4.19 -14.39 -12.67
N LYS A 199 -4.78 -13.62 -13.59
CA LYS A 199 -6.23 -13.37 -13.70
C LYS A 199 -7.10 -14.62 -13.58
N ASN A 200 -6.74 -15.70 -14.27
CA ASN A 200 -7.51 -16.94 -14.34
C ASN A 200 -6.94 -18.07 -13.46
N LEU A 201 -6.02 -17.77 -12.55
CA LEU A 201 -5.50 -18.75 -11.59
C LEU A 201 -6.51 -19.04 -10.48
N GLU A 202 -6.45 -20.25 -9.92
CA GLU A 202 -7.23 -20.61 -8.73
C GLU A 202 -6.83 -19.74 -7.51
N PRO A 203 -7.75 -19.52 -6.55
CA PRO A 203 -7.48 -18.68 -5.37
C PRO A 203 -6.21 -19.05 -4.61
N GLY A 204 -5.91 -20.35 -4.46
CA GLY A 204 -4.69 -20.82 -3.80
C GLY A 204 -3.40 -20.30 -4.46
N PHE A 205 -3.37 -20.15 -5.80
CA PHE A 205 -2.22 -19.59 -6.50
C PHE A 205 -2.18 -18.08 -6.41
N LYS A 206 -3.34 -17.41 -6.49
CA LYS A 206 -3.41 -15.95 -6.35
C LYS A 206 -2.93 -15.50 -4.98
N LYS A 207 -3.25 -16.27 -3.92
CA LYS A 207 -2.79 -16.06 -2.53
C LYS A 207 -1.28 -15.83 -2.46
N ILE A 208 -0.48 -16.59 -3.23
CA ILE A 208 0.99 -16.53 -3.21
C ILE A 208 1.50 -15.15 -3.67
N PHE A 209 0.95 -14.61 -4.76
CA PHE A 209 1.34 -13.30 -5.27
C PHE A 209 0.82 -12.17 -4.38
N TYR A 210 -0.46 -12.19 -4.05
CA TYR A 210 -1.12 -11.13 -3.29
C TYR A 210 -0.55 -10.96 -1.88
N LEU A 211 -0.26 -12.05 -1.16
CA LEU A 211 0.31 -11.98 0.19
C LEU A 211 1.81 -11.67 0.21
N SER A 212 2.49 -11.84 -0.92
CA SER A 212 3.90 -11.47 -1.05
C SER A 212 4.07 -9.97 -1.25
N LEU A 213 3.18 -9.33 -2.02
CA LEU A 213 3.26 -7.93 -2.39
C LEU A 213 3.04 -6.95 -1.22
N PRO A 214 3.70 -5.78 -1.23
CA PRO A 214 3.33 -4.67 -0.36
C PRO A 214 1.89 -4.20 -0.62
N GLU A 215 1.22 -3.65 0.39
CA GLU A 215 -0.20 -3.23 0.32
C GLU A 215 -0.51 -2.34 -0.89
N ARG A 216 0.35 -1.36 -1.20
CA ARG A 216 0.18 -0.48 -2.37
C ARG A 216 0.20 -1.28 -3.68
N ALA A 217 1.14 -2.21 -3.83
CA ALA A 217 1.27 -3.01 -5.05
C ALA A 217 0.12 -4.02 -5.16
N ALA A 218 -0.28 -4.66 -4.06
CA ALA A 218 -1.44 -5.55 -4.01
C ALA A 218 -2.74 -4.81 -4.37
N ARG A 219 -2.90 -3.56 -3.92
CA ARG A 219 -4.04 -2.72 -4.30
C ARG A 219 -4.05 -2.38 -5.79
N MET A 220 -2.92 -1.93 -6.35
CA MET A 220 -2.82 -1.64 -7.78
C MET A 220 -3.09 -2.90 -8.62
N LEU A 221 -2.56 -4.05 -8.20
CA LEU A 221 -2.83 -5.35 -8.81
C LEU A 221 -4.32 -5.69 -8.77
N TYR A 222 -4.98 -5.49 -7.63
CA TYR A 222 -6.41 -5.75 -7.45
C TYR A 222 -7.30 -4.85 -8.32
N GLU A 223 -7.03 -3.54 -8.33
CA GLU A 223 -7.76 -2.57 -9.15
C GLU A 223 -7.70 -2.95 -10.64
N ASP A 224 -6.50 -3.23 -11.14
CA ASP A 224 -6.29 -3.62 -12.54
C ASP A 224 -6.86 -5.01 -12.83
N GLU A 225 -6.71 -5.98 -11.91
CA GLU A 225 -7.32 -7.30 -12.06
C GLU A 225 -8.84 -7.19 -12.16
N LYS A 226 -9.53 -6.34 -11.39
CA LYS A 226 -10.99 -6.23 -11.49
C LYS A 226 -11.46 -5.58 -12.78
N LYS A 227 -10.67 -4.66 -13.36
CA LYS A 227 -11.04 -3.90 -14.56
C LYS A 227 -10.66 -4.62 -15.86
N TYR A 228 -9.53 -5.29 -15.89
CA TYR A 228 -8.95 -5.83 -17.13
C TYR A 228 -9.49 -7.23 -17.46
N THR A 229 -9.86 -7.46 -18.72
CA THR A 229 -10.20 -8.80 -19.25
C THR A 229 -9.01 -9.33 -20.04
N VAL A 230 -8.67 -10.61 -19.84
CA VAL A 230 -7.45 -11.22 -20.41
C VAL A 230 -7.84 -12.26 -21.43
N SER A 231 -7.25 -12.20 -22.62
CA SER A 231 -7.38 -13.25 -23.64
C SER A 231 -6.44 -14.45 -23.34
N PRO A 232 -6.76 -15.66 -23.83
CA PRO A 232 -5.89 -16.83 -23.64
C PRO A 232 -4.45 -16.63 -24.15
N GLU A 233 -4.28 -15.86 -25.23
CA GLU A 233 -2.97 -15.55 -25.81
C GLU A 233 -2.13 -14.67 -24.88
N GLU A 234 -2.73 -13.60 -24.34
CA GLU A 234 -2.07 -12.71 -23.39
C GLU A 234 -1.71 -13.39 -22.07
N GLU A 235 -2.56 -14.29 -21.61
CA GLU A 235 -2.31 -15.12 -20.43
C GLU A 235 -1.08 -16.00 -20.64
N LEU A 236 -1.02 -16.70 -21.79
CA LEU A 236 0.09 -17.60 -22.13
C LEU A 236 1.39 -16.82 -22.30
N GLU A 237 1.36 -15.70 -23.02
CA GLU A 237 2.53 -14.83 -23.21
C GLU A 237 3.05 -14.31 -21.86
N SER A 238 2.15 -13.77 -21.03
CA SER A 238 2.54 -13.18 -19.75
C SER A 238 3.13 -14.23 -18.82
N ARG A 239 2.51 -15.42 -18.74
CA ARG A 239 3.06 -16.54 -17.97
C ARG A 239 4.41 -17.00 -18.49
N GLY A 240 4.58 -17.10 -19.80
CA GLY A 240 5.86 -17.45 -20.44
C GLY A 240 6.98 -16.47 -20.04
N ARG A 241 6.67 -15.17 -19.97
CA ARG A 241 7.63 -14.16 -19.50
C ARG A 241 8.01 -14.34 -18.02
N ILE A 242 7.05 -14.62 -17.15
CA ILE A 242 7.33 -14.88 -15.72
C ILE A 242 8.26 -16.10 -15.57
N LEU A 243 8.01 -17.15 -16.35
CA LEU A 243 8.82 -18.38 -16.34
C LEU A 243 10.24 -18.15 -16.85
N PHE A 244 10.37 -17.41 -17.95
CA PHE A 244 11.68 -17.04 -18.48
C PHE A 244 12.48 -16.23 -17.46
N LEU A 245 11.82 -15.27 -16.80
CA LEU A 245 12.43 -14.47 -15.75
C LEU A 245 12.86 -15.32 -14.56
N LEU A 246 11.99 -16.19 -14.07
CA LEU A 246 12.29 -17.11 -12.98
C LEU A 246 13.54 -17.94 -13.29
N ASN A 247 13.59 -18.56 -14.47
CA ASN A 247 14.73 -19.37 -14.89
C ASN A 247 16.04 -18.57 -14.91
N LYS A 248 15.98 -17.31 -15.38
CA LYS A 248 17.14 -16.41 -15.36
C LYS A 248 17.59 -16.08 -13.93
N LEU A 249 16.65 -15.81 -13.02
CA LEU A 249 16.95 -15.49 -11.62
C LEU A 249 17.48 -16.70 -10.84
N ILE A 250 17.01 -17.91 -11.16
CA ILE A 250 17.58 -19.15 -10.60
C ILE A 250 19.02 -19.33 -11.09
N GLN A 251 19.27 -19.12 -12.39
CA GLN A 251 20.62 -19.22 -12.95
C GLN A 251 21.59 -18.19 -12.38
N SER A 252 21.12 -16.99 -12.00
CA SER A 252 21.94 -15.99 -11.32
C SER A 252 22.10 -16.24 -9.81
N GLY A 253 21.38 -17.21 -9.23
CA GLY A 253 21.39 -17.49 -7.80
C GLY A 253 20.64 -16.46 -6.96
N GLU A 254 19.81 -15.61 -7.57
CA GLU A 254 19.01 -14.60 -6.88
C GLU A 254 17.71 -15.18 -6.26
N VAL A 255 17.33 -16.39 -6.70
CA VAL A 255 16.15 -17.12 -6.21
C VAL A 255 16.52 -18.58 -6.01
N GLU A 256 16.21 -19.12 -4.82
CA GLU A 256 16.43 -20.52 -4.47
C GLU A 256 15.09 -21.28 -4.33
N PHE A 257 15.14 -22.62 -4.45
CA PHE A 257 13.99 -23.51 -4.24
C PHE A 257 14.02 -24.12 -2.84
N GLU A 258 12.88 -24.15 -2.16
CA GLU A 258 12.68 -25.11 -1.06
C GLU A 258 12.37 -26.49 -1.65
N GLY A 259 13.35 -27.40 -1.59
CA GLY A 259 13.20 -28.81 -1.99
C GLY A 259 14.28 -29.28 -2.97
N SER A 260 15.32 -29.90 -2.43
CA SER A 260 16.50 -30.41 -3.12
C SER A 260 16.30 -31.78 -3.81
N GLU A 261 15.14 -32.06 -4.39
CA GLU A 261 14.93 -33.30 -5.16
C GLU A 261 14.22 -32.96 -6.47
N TYR A 262 14.73 -33.52 -7.56
CA TYR A 262 14.43 -33.24 -8.97
C TYR A 262 15.19 -32.03 -9.53
N GLY A 263 16.41 -32.36 -9.97
CA GLY A 263 17.28 -31.46 -10.71
C GLY A 263 16.64 -30.92 -12.00
N LEU A 264 17.20 -29.79 -12.39
CA LEU A 264 17.11 -29.14 -13.70
C LEU A 264 16.76 -30.12 -14.84
N PHE A 265 15.62 -29.89 -15.49
CA PHE A 265 15.45 -30.30 -16.87
C PHE A 265 15.18 -29.07 -17.72
N LEU A 266 16.08 -28.90 -18.69
CA LEU A 266 16.02 -27.99 -19.83
C LEU A 266 14.69 -28.09 -20.57
#